data_AF-A0A7C6UIE4-F1
#
_entry.id   AF-A0A7C6UIE4-F1
#
_cell.length_a   1.000
_cell.length_b   1.000
_cell.length_c   1.000
_cell.angle_alpha   90.00
_cell.angle_beta   90.00
_cell.angle_gamma   90.00
#
_symmetry.space_group_name_H-M   'P 1'
#
loop_
_entity.id
_entity.type
_entity.pdbx_description
1 polymer ?
#
loop_
_entity_poly.entity_id
_entity_poly.type
_entity_poly.pdbx_seq_one_letter_code
_entity_poly.pdbx_strand_id
1 'polypeptide(L)'
;MGSAVAANDNCVNDSQIDVELNNSWSTANTTCANSTSTPDNEIEYEFSENINASAEQLDYLSGCCSVILHVRDGYDVFAYRRDSTYAANLYITVTSWYGKTAVKEYKTTNNYFFHSIITLDGWMVGIGGTNSLGMVQQLEKLAGNTVSSGKITSSTVNNALNSISKYGMGHFIIKAPNNVVGYAIVNSGRKYWPLLI
;
A
#
# COMPACT_ATOMS: atom_id res chain seq x y z
N MET A 1 4.02 -6.92 -59.08
CA MET A 1 4.90 -7.64 -58.13
C MET A 1 5.46 -6.59 -57.19
N GLY A 2 5.25 -6.56 -55.88
CA GLY A 2 4.39 -7.28 -54.96
C GLY A 2 4.27 -6.36 -53.73
N SER A 3 3.05 -6.26 -53.20
CA SER A 3 2.74 -5.60 -51.93
C SER A 3 3.40 -6.36 -50.78
N ALA A 4 4.00 -5.65 -49.82
CA ALA A 4 4.32 -6.19 -48.50
C ALA A 4 3.64 -5.33 -47.44
N VAL A 5 2.64 -5.95 -46.83
CA VAL A 5 1.75 -5.52 -45.77
C VAL A 5 2.55 -5.18 -44.51
N ALA A 6 2.20 -4.09 -43.82
CA ALA A 6 2.69 -3.81 -42.48
C ALA A 6 2.22 -4.92 -41.52
N ALA A 7 3.16 -5.55 -40.82
CA ALA A 7 2.82 -6.52 -39.80
C ALA A 7 1.95 -5.86 -38.72
N ASN A 8 0.78 -6.47 -38.52
CA ASN A 8 -0.21 -6.10 -37.54
C ASN A 8 0.28 -6.58 -36.17
N ASP A 9 0.84 -5.70 -35.34
CA ASP A 9 1.11 -6.00 -33.92
C ASP A 9 -0.21 -5.95 -33.15
N ASN A 10 -0.94 -7.05 -33.26
CA ASN A 10 -2.23 -7.27 -32.65
C ASN A 10 -2.01 -7.75 -31.20
N CYS A 11 -1.75 -6.84 -30.27
CA CYS A 11 -1.80 -7.16 -28.85
C CYS A 11 -3.27 -7.25 -28.41
N VAL A 12 -3.78 -8.47 -28.37
CA VAL A 12 -5.12 -8.81 -27.85
C VAL A 12 -5.14 -8.53 -26.34
N ASN A 13 -6.18 -7.82 -25.90
CA ASN A 13 -6.60 -7.71 -24.49
C ASN A 13 -6.55 -9.08 -23.82
N ASP A 14 -5.73 -9.26 -22.79
CA ASP A 14 -5.94 -10.34 -21.83
C ASP A 14 -6.26 -9.74 -20.46
N SER A 15 -7.56 -9.60 -20.22
CA SER A 15 -8.10 -9.43 -18.88
C SER A 15 -7.99 -10.76 -18.15
N GLN A 16 -6.83 -11.07 -17.58
CA GLN A 16 -6.75 -12.14 -16.58
C GLN A 16 -7.14 -11.57 -15.22
N ILE A 17 -8.34 -11.94 -14.79
CA ILE A 17 -8.72 -11.89 -13.37
C ILE A 17 -8.06 -13.11 -12.74
N ASP A 18 -6.92 -12.88 -12.09
CA ASP A 18 -6.31 -13.90 -11.23
C ASP A 18 -7.17 -14.05 -9.97
N VAL A 19 -7.80 -15.22 -9.84
CA VAL A 19 -8.43 -15.65 -8.58
C VAL A 19 -7.44 -16.55 -7.88
N GLU A 20 -6.88 -16.07 -6.77
CA GLU A 20 -5.95 -16.84 -5.96
C GLU A 20 -6.70 -17.92 -5.16
N LEU A 21 -6.34 -19.18 -5.39
CA LEU A 21 -6.64 -20.31 -4.52
C LEU A 21 -5.34 -21.02 -4.18
N ASN A 22 -5.02 -21.08 -2.88
CA ASN A 22 -4.00 -21.95 -2.28
C ASN A 22 -2.53 -21.72 -2.71
N ASN A 23 -2.04 -20.47 -2.66
CA ASN A 23 -0.61 -20.14 -2.56
C ASN A 23 0.34 -20.97 -3.43
N SER A 24 0.01 -21.20 -4.70
CA SER A 24 0.90 -21.88 -5.66
C SER A 24 0.87 -21.15 -6.98
N TRP A 25 2.00 -20.54 -7.32
CA TRP A 25 2.20 -19.83 -8.58
C TRP A 25 2.92 -20.77 -9.54
N SER A 26 2.29 -21.12 -10.66
CA SER A 26 2.95 -21.78 -11.78
C SER A 26 2.86 -20.88 -13.01
N THR A 27 3.97 -20.25 -13.38
CA THR A 27 4.09 -19.48 -14.62
C THR A 27 4.31 -20.44 -15.79
N ALA A 28 3.31 -20.56 -16.66
CA ALA A 28 3.46 -21.18 -17.98
C ALA A 28 4.09 -20.15 -18.93
N ASN A 29 5.39 -20.31 -19.23
CA ASN A 29 6.10 -19.46 -20.16
C ASN A 29 5.63 -19.76 -21.60
N THR A 30 4.93 -18.81 -22.22
CA THR A 30 4.66 -18.86 -23.67
C THR A 30 5.65 -17.92 -24.35
N THR A 31 6.61 -18.50 -25.06
CA THR A 31 7.67 -17.78 -25.79
C THR A 31 7.14 -17.12 -27.05
N CYS A 32 7.27 -15.80 -27.15
CA CYS A 32 7.39 -15.07 -28.42
C CYS A 32 8.45 -13.97 -28.24
N ALA A 33 9.66 -14.21 -28.73
CA ALA A 33 10.78 -13.28 -28.69
C ALA A 33 11.06 -12.71 -30.08
N ASN A 34 11.25 -11.39 -30.17
CA ASN A 34 12.36 -10.80 -30.91
C ASN A 34 12.46 -9.32 -30.60
N SER A 35 13.26 -8.99 -29.57
CA SER A 35 13.96 -7.72 -29.46
C SER A 35 15.19 -7.97 -28.59
N THR A 36 16.33 -7.58 -29.13
CA THR A 36 17.71 -7.84 -28.70
C THR A 36 17.93 -7.63 -27.20
N SER A 37 18.37 -8.69 -26.52
CA SER A 37 18.82 -8.65 -25.13
C SER A 37 20.13 -7.87 -24.99
N THR A 38 20.05 -6.69 -24.39
CA THR A 38 21.17 -6.18 -23.59
C THR A 38 21.31 -7.10 -22.36
N PRO A 39 22.52 -7.50 -21.97
CA PRO A 39 22.68 -8.25 -20.73
C PRO A 39 22.38 -7.30 -19.59
N ASP A 40 21.17 -7.42 -19.02
CA ASP A 40 20.85 -6.82 -17.75
C ASP A 40 21.79 -7.45 -16.72
N ASN A 41 22.75 -6.67 -16.24
CA ASN A 41 23.47 -6.99 -15.02
C ASN A 41 22.48 -6.82 -13.87
N GLU A 42 21.57 -7.78 -13.71
CA GLU A 42 20.80 -7.93 -12.49
C GLU A 42 21.79 -8.25 -11.37
N ILE A 43 22.17 -7.22 -10.62
CA ILE A 43 22.81 -7.42 -9.32
C ILE A 43 21.68 -7.94 -8.42
N GLU A 44 21.52 -9.26 -8.37
CA GLU A 44 20.77 -9.90 -7.30
C GLU A 44 21.45 -9.52 -5.98
N TYR A 45 20.82 -8.61 -5.24
CA TYR A 45 21.15 -8.45 -3.83
C TYR A 45 20.56 -9.65 -3.10
N GLU A 46 21.37 -10.69 -2.88
CA GLU A 46 21.05 -11.71 -1.90
C GLU A 46 20.82 -11.01 -0.56
N PHE A 47 19.57 -11.00 -0.12
CA PHE A 47 19.23 -10.59 1.24
C PHE A 47 19.85 -11.62 2.19
N SER A 48 21.00 -11.29 2.80
CA SER A 48 21.66 -12.21 3.72
C SER A 48 20.76 -12.43 4.94
N GLU A 49 20.21 -13.64 5.10
CA GLU A 49 19.36 -14.03 6.24
C GLU A 49 20.08 -14.01 7.61
N ASN A 50 21.37 -13.66 7.64
CA ASN A 50 22.14 -13.55 8.88
C ASN A 50 21.95 -12.18 9.56
N ILE A 51 20.70 -11.77 9.79
CA ILE A 51 20.45 -10.73 10.78
C ILE A 51 20.67 -11.41 12.13
N ASN A 52 21.85 -11.19 12.72
CA ASN A 52 22.17 -11.62 14.09
C ASN A 52 21.42 -10.73 15.10
N ALA A 53 20.09 -10.69 14.96
CA ALA A 53 19.17 -9.98 15.82
C ALA A 53 18.62 -10.97 16.85
N SER A 54 18.61 -10.56 18.12
CA SER A 54 17.86 -11.28 19.15
C SER A 54 16.38 -11.36 18.79
N ALA A 55 15.65 -12.31 19.37
CA ALA A 55 14.20 -12.38 19.21
C ALA A 55 13.49 -11.05 19.59
N GLU A 56 14.02 -10.34 20.60
CA GLU A 56 13.55 -8.99 20.95
C GLU A 56 13.84 -7.94 19.86
N GLN A 57 14.97 -8.04 19.18
CA GLN A 57 15.31 -7.16 18.05
C GLN A 57 14.45 -7.48 16.81
N LEU A 58 14.13 -8.75 16.57
CA LEU A 58 13.21 -9.14 15.50
C LEU A 58 11.77 -8.69 15.81
N ASP A 59 11.32 -8.84 17.05
CA ASP A 59 10.03 -8.32 17.52
C ASP A 59 9.97 -6.78 17.43
N TYR A 60 11.08 -6.11 17.73
CA TYR A 60 11.25 -4.67 17.52
C TYR A 60 11.12 -4.27 16.03
N LEU A 61 11.60 -5.11 15.11
CA LEU A 61 11.51 -4.87 13.66
C LEU A 61 10.19 -5.34 13.04
N SER A 62 9.42 -6.21 13.71
CA SER A 62 8.20 -6.81 13.17
C SER A 62 6.94 -5.97 13.38
N GLY A 63 7.06 -4.64 13.39
CA GLY A 63 5.90 -3.74 13.49
C GLY A 63 5.04 -3.73 12.21
N CYS A 64 3.79 -3.28 12.32
CA CYS A 64 2.92 -3.09 11.16
C CYS A 64 3.55 -2.09 10.18
N CYS A 65 3.65 -2.46 8.90
CA CYS A 65 4.33 -1.65 7.89
C CYS A 65 3.47 -1.40 6.63
N SER A 66 3.71 -0.23 6.05
CA SER A 66 3.24 0.17 4.73
C SER A 66 4.38 0.82 3.98
N VAL A 67 4.36 0.67 2.67
CA VAL A 67 5.34 1.23 1.73
C VAL A 67 4.57 2.11 0.75
N ILE A 68 5.05 3.33 0.58
CA ILE A 68 4.66 4.21 -0.53
C ILE A 68 5.92 4.45 -1.35
N LEU A 69 5.85 4.10 -2.63
CA LEU A 69 6.90 4.35 -3.60
C LEU A 69 6.35 5.27 -4.69
N HIS A 70 6.90 6.47 -4.78
CA HIS A 70 6.70 7.34 -5.93
C HIS A 70 7.70 6.99 -7.01
N VAL A 71 7.23 6.47 -8.14
CA VAL A 71 8.12 6.10 -9.26
C VAL A 71 8.26 7.29 -10.21
N ARG A 72 7.14 7.91 -10.59
CA ARG A 72 7.03 9.10 -11.43
C ARG A 72 5.63 9.69 -11.33
N ASP A 73 5.41 10.86 -11.92
CA ASP A 73 4.09 11.49 -11.97
C ASP A 73 3.03 10.52 -12.54
N GLY A 74 1.93 10.37 -11.78
CA GLY A 74 0.82 9.48 -12.11
C GLY A 74 1.11 7.99 -11.88
N TYR A 75 2.28 7.62 -11.33
CA TYR A 75 2.62 6.23 -11.03
C TYR A 75 3.24 6.10 -9.65
N ASP A 76 2.41 5.62 -8.72
CA ASP A 76 2.74 5.39 -7.33
C ASP A 76 2.35 3.96 -6.95
N VAL A 77 3.12 3.34 -6.06
CA VAL A 77 2.83 2.01 -5.51
C VAL A 77 2.53 2.14 -4.03
N PHE A 78 1.41 1.56 -3.60
CA PHE A 78 1.05 1.39 -2.20
C PHE A 78 1.09 -0.11 -1.86
N ALA A 79 1.90 -0.48 -0.87
CA ALA A 79 1.95 -1.84 -0.36
C ALA A 79 1.88 -1.85 1.17
N TYR A 80 1.47 -2.97 1.75
CA TYR A 80 1.42 -3.14 3.20
C TYR A 80 1.59 -4.61 3.56
N ARG A 81 2.07 -4.86 4.79
CA ARG A 81 2.14 -6.22 5.31
C ARG A 81 0.84 -6.57 6.04
N ARG A 82 0.29 -7.73 5.72
CA ARG A 82 -0.89 -8.26 6.41
C ARG A 82 -0.46 -9.07 7.64
N ASP A 83 -0.43 -8.40 8.80
CA ASP A 83 -0.08 -9.01 10.09
C ASP A 83 -1.31 -9.49 10.84
N SER A 84 -1.85 -10.64 10.41
CA SER A 84 -3.04 -11.23 11.02
C SER A 84 -2.81 -12.68 11.35
N THR A 85 -3.15 -13.08 12.58
CA THR A 85 -3.17 -14.49 13.02
C THR A 85 -4.39 -15.26 12.50
N TYR A 86 -5.22 -14.63 11.66
CA TYR A 86 -6.46 -15.19 11.14
C TYR A 86 -6.71 -14.85 9.67
N ALA A 87 -7.45 -15.73 9.00
CA ALA A 87 -7.94 -15.54 7.64
C ALA A 87 -9.11 -14.54 7.61
N ALA A 88 -9.12 -13.63 6.63
CA ALA A 88 -10.17 -12.66 6.43
C ALA A 88 -10.33 -12.40 4.93
N ASN A 89 -11.57 -12.18 4.50
CA ASN A 89 -11.85 -11.69 3.16
C ASN A 89 -11.53 -10.20 3.10
N LEU A 90 -10.91 -9.78 2.00
CA LEU A 90 -10.71 -8.38 1.66
C LEU A 90 -11.76 -7.98 0.63
N TYR A 91 -12.36 -6.81 0.85
CA TYR A 91 -13.31 -6.19 -0.05
C TYR A 91 -12.64 -4.99 -0.69
N ILE A 92 -12.61 -4.95 -2.01
CA ILE A 92 -12.14 -3.82 -2.80
C ILE A 92 -13.37 -3.20 -3.46
N THR A 93 -13.66 -1.93 -3.16
CA THR A 93 -14.83 -1.24 -3.69
C THR A 93 -14.48 0.12 -4.25
N VAL A 94 -15.19 0.51 -5.31
CA VAL A 94 -15.21 1.89 -5.80
C VAL A 94 -16.32 2.63 -5.06
N THR A 95 -16.00 3.78 -4.47
CA THR A 95 -16.93 4.55 -3.64
C THR A 95 -16.72 6.05 -3.79
N SER A 96 -17.74 6.84 -3.41
CA SER A 96 -17.60 8.29 -3.21
C SER A 96 -17.21 8.54 -1.76
N TRP A 97 -15.96 8.91 -1.54
CA TRP A 97 -15.36 9.12 -0.23
C TRP A 97 -14.92 10.58 -0.10
N TYR A 98 -15.56 11.32 0.82
CA TYR A 98 -15.22 12.73 1.10
C TYR A 98 -15.22 13.64 -0.16
N GLY A 99 -16.15 13.37 -1.09
CA GLY A 99 -16.31 14.12 -2.34
C GLY A 99 -15.38 13.68 -3.47
N LYS A 100 -14.63 12.57 -3.29
CA LYS A 100 -13.72 12.00 -4.28
C LYS A 100 -14.15 10.58 -4.64
N THR A 101 -14.01 10.21 -5.91
CA THR A 101 -14.07 8.79 -6.29
C THR A 101 -12.82 8.10 -5.80
N ALA A 102 -12.98 7.01 -5.04
CA ALA A 102 -11.89 6.28 -4.44
C ALA A 102 -12.07 4.76 -4.57
N VAL A 103 -10.95 4.06 -4.70
CA VAL A 103 -10.84 2.63 -4.46
C VAL A 103 -10.50 2.43 -2.99
N LYS A 104 -11.32 1.65 -2.29
CA LYS A 104 -11.19 1.39 -0.87
C LYS A 104 -11.07 -0.10 -0.64
N GLU A 105 -10.03 -0.50 0.07
CA GLU A 105 -9.82 -1.89 0.48
C GLU A 105 -10.01 -2.03 1.99
N TYR A 106 -10.85 -2.98 2.40
CA TYR A 106 -11.17 -3.18 3.81
C TYR A 106 -11.57 -4.63 4.13
N LYS A 107 -11.59 -4.95 5.41
CA LYS A 107 -12.17 -6.18 5.96
C LYS A 107 -13.23 -5.87 7.01
N THR A 108 -14.07 -6.87 7.28
CA THR A 108 -15.10 -6.83 8.33
C THR A 108 -14.92 -7.90 9.39
N THR A 109 -14.08 -8.92 9.13
CA THR A 109 -13.72 -9.96 10.10
C THR A 109 -12.94 -9.38 11.28
N ASN A 110 -13.45 -9.59 12.49
CA ASN A 110 -12.92 -9.05 13.75
C ASN A 110 -12.87 -7.51 13.77
N ASN A 111 -13.98 -6.90 13.35
CA ASN A 111 -14.23 -5.47 13.16
C ASN A 111 -13.82 -4.92 11.80
N TYR A 112 -14.47 -3.80 11.46
CA TYR A 112 -14.15 -2.99 10.31
C TYR A 112 -12.71 -2.45 10.40
N PHE A 113 -11.96 -2.64 9.32
CA PHE A 113 -10.60 -2.14 9.17
C PHE A 113 -10.33 -1.88 7.68
N PHE A 114 -9.99 -0.65 7.30
CA PHE A 114 -9.49 -0.38 5.94
C PHE A 114 -7.97 -0.53 5.92
N HIS A 115 -7.43 -1.12 4.86
CA HIS A 115 -5.98 -1.18 4.66
C HIS A 115 -5.52 0.00 3.81
N SER A 116 -6.28 0.30 2.75
CA SER A 116 -5.96 1.37 1.82
C SER A 116 -7.21 2.11 1.32
N ILE A 117 -7.05 3.41 1.07
CA ILE A 117 -7.99 4.24 0.33
C ILE A 117 -7.18 5.05 -0.67
N ILE A 118 -7.46 4.88 -1.96
CA ILE A 118 -6.75 5.55 -3.06
C ILE A 118 -7.79 6.30 -3.90
N THR A 119 -7.66 7.62 -4.00
CA THR A 119 -8.55 8.44 -4.82
C THR A 119 -8.06 8.53 -6.26
N LEU A 120 -8.99 8.71 -7.21
CA LEU A 120 -8.63 8.86 -8.63
C LEU A 120 -7.78 10.11 -8.92
N ASP A 121 -7.83 11.11 -8.05
CA ASP A 121 -7.01 12.32 -8.16
C ASP A 121 -5.67 12.22 -7.41
N GLY A 122 -5.29 11.03 -6.92
CA GLY A 122 -3.92 10.72 -6.48
C GLY A 122 -3.65 10.80 -4.97
N TRP A 123 -4.68 10.88 -4.13
CA TRP A 123 -4.49 10.68 -2.69
C TRP A 123 -4.35 9.20 -2.38
N MET A 124 -3.42 8.87 -1.49
CA MET A 124 -3.25 7.50 -0.99
C MET A 124 -3.23 7.52 0.53
N VAL A 125 -4.02 6.67 1.17
CA VAL A 125 -4.14 6.58 2.63
C VAL A 125 -3.99 5.13 3.02
N GLY A 126 -3.23 4.87 4.07
CA GLY A 126 -3.10 3.54 4.64
C GLY A 126 -3.01 3.54 6.16
N ILE A 127 -3.47 2.45 6.77
CA ILE A 127 -3.32 2.20 8.21
C ILE A 127 -2.90 0.76 8.48
N GLY A 128 -2.26 0.58 9.62
CA GLY A 128 -1.88 -0.71 10.17
C GLY A 128 -1.97 -0.70 11.69
N GLY A 129 -1.99 -1.89 12.30
CA GLY A 129 -2.03 -2.05 13.75
C GLY A 129 -3.33 -2.65 14.25
N THR A 130 -3.85 -2.09 15.34
CA THR A 130 -5.00 -2.65 16.05
C THR A 130 -6.31 -2.56 15.24
N ASN A 131 -7.15 -3.59 15.38
CA ASN A 131 -8.51 -3.61 14.82
C ASN A 131 -9.54 -2.83 15.66
N SER A 132 -9.09 -1.87 16.48
CA SER A 132 -9.98 -1.06 17.30
C SER A 132 -10.85 -0.17 16.43
N LEU A 133 -12.16 -0.45 16.39
CA LEU A 133 -13.13 0.26 15.56
C LEU A 133 -13.06 1.79 15.76
N GLY A 134 -12.93 2.24 17.01
CA GLY A 134 -12.84 3.67 17.33
C GLY A 134 -11.58 4.33 16.77
N MET A 135 -10.45 3.64 16.77
CA MET A 135 -9.22 4.13 16.16
C MET A 135 -9.36 4.21 14.63
N VAL A 136 -9.82 3.12 14.01
CA VAL A 136 -9.99 3.03 12.56
C VAL A 136 -10.90 4.15 12.05
N GLN A 137 -12.05 4.36 12.68
CA GLN A 137 -12.98 5.43 12.30
C GLN A 137 -12.39 6.83 12.50
N GLN A 138 -11.60 7.05 13.56
CA GLN A 138 -10.93 8.33 13.79
C GLN A 138 -9.88 8.61 12.70
N LEU A 139 -9.06 7.62 12.34
CA LEU A 139 -8.03 7.76 11.32
C LEU A 139 -8.67 7.93 9.92
N GLU A 140 -9.73 7.18 9.61
CA GLU A 140 -10.45 7.35 8.35
C GLU A 140 -11.05 8.76 8.24
N LYS A 141 -11.68 9.25 9.31
CA LYS A 141 -12.25 10.61 9.34
C LYS A 141 -11.19 11.68 9.20
N LEU A 142 -10.06 11.51 9.89
CA LEU A 142 -8.92 12.41 9.80
C LEU A 142 -8.35 12.47 8.38
N ALA A 143 -8.21 11.32 7.73
CA ALA A 143 -7.78 11.23 6.34
C ALA A 143 -8.77 11.90 5.39
N GLY A 144 -10.06 11.59 5.54
CA GLY A 144 -11.12 12.17 4.72
C GLY A 144 -11.17 13.68 4.82
N ASN A 145 -11.10 14.23 6.04
CA ASN A 145 -11.03 15.68 6.24
C ASN A 145 -9.77 16.30 5.63
N THR A 146 -8.62 15.62 5.74
CA THR A 146 -7.36 16.08 5.14
C THR A 146 -7.48 16.12 3.61
N VAL A 147 -8.04 15.08 3.00
CA VAL A 147 -8.29 14.96 1.56
C VAL A 147 -9.26 16.04 1.08
N SER A 148 -10.38 16.25 1.79
CA SER A 148 -11.33 17.33 1.47
C SER A 148 -10.71 18.72 1.58
N SER A 149 -9.79 18.93 2.55
CA SER A 149 -9.08 20.20 2.70
C SER A 149 -7.98 20.43 1.66
N GLY A 150 -7.57 19.37 0.95
CA GLY A 150 -6.55 19.42 -0.09
C GLY A 150 -5.10 19.52 0.43
N LYS A 151 -4.86 19.46 1.75
CA LYS A 151 -3.53 19.70 2.31
C LYS A 151 -3.23 18.85 3.54
N ILE A 152 -2.09 18.15 3.51
CA ILE A 152 -1.51 17.50 4.69
C ILE A 152 -0.86 18.57 5.57
N THR A 153 -1.17 18.57 6.86
CA THR A 153 -0.62 19.54 7.83
C THR A 153 0.01 18.82 9.02
N SER A 154 0.81 19.53 9.82
CA SER A 154 1.31 18.99 11.09
C SER A 154 0.16 18.54 12.02
N SER A 155 -1.00 19.18 11.95
CA SER A 155 -2.20 18.75 12.68
C SER A 155 -2.69 17.39 12.22
N THR A 156 -2.71 17.12 10.90
CA THR A 156 -3.01 15.80 10.34
C THR A 156 -2.11 14.74 11.00
N VAL A 157 -0.80 14.96 10.97
CA VAL A 157 0.14 13.94 11.45
C VAL A 157 0.12 13.79 12.97
N ASN A 158 0.01 14.90 13.72
CA ASN A 158 -0.07 14.88 15.18
C ASN A 158 -1.35 14.23 15.69
N ASN A 159 -2.49 14.46 15.03
CA ASN A 159 -3.75 13.83 15.39
C ASN A 159 -3.71 12.33 15.12
N ALA A 160 -3.12 11.90 14.00
CA ALA A 160 -2.91 10.49 13.71
C ALA A 160 -2.04 9.84 14.79
N LEU A 161 -0.90 10.45 15.13
CA LEU A 161 -0.01 9.98 16.18
C LEU A 161 -0.73 9.87 17.53
N ASN A 162 -1.52 10.87 17.91
CA ASN A 162 -2.28 10.87 19.15
C ASN A 162 -3.35 9.77 19.18
N SER A 163 -4.01 9.49 18.06
CA SER A 163 -4.98 8.40 17.96
C SER A 163 -4.31 7.04 18.10
N ILE A 164 -3.21 6.79 17.39
CA ILE A 164 -2.49 5.50 17.43
C ILE A 164 -1.82 5.28 18.79
N SER A 165 -1.23 6.33 19.38
CA SER A 165 -0.49 6.23 20.66
C SER A 165 -1.33 5.66 21.80
N LYS A 166 -2.66 5.87 21.79
CA LYS A 166 -3.59 5.32 22.79
C LYS A 166 -3.62 3.79 22.81
N TYR A 167 -3.20 3.15 21.73
CA TYR A 167 -3.22 1.70 21.55
C TYR A 167 -1.83 1.07 21.58
N GLY A 168 -0.77 1.87 21.74
CA GLY A 168 0.60 1.40 21.86
C GLY A 168 1.22 0.83 20.57
N MET A 169 0.46 0.66 19.49
CA MET A 169 0.98 0.18 18.20
C MET A 169 0.12 0.62 17.02
N GLY A 170 0.75 0.76 15.86
CA GLY A 170 0.11 0.97 14.57
C GLY A 170 0.80 2.04 13.73
N HIS A 171 0.28 2.23 12.52
CA HIS A 171 0.72 3.32 11.67
C HIS A 171 -0.44 3.97 10.92
N PHE A 172 -0.19 5.19 10.49
CA PHE A 172 -1.02 5.96 9.56
C PHE A 172 -0.09 6.59 8.54
N ILE A 173 -0.44 6.49 7.28
CA ILE A 173 0.27 7.12 6.18
C ILE A 173 -0.73 7.78 5.24
N ILE A 174 -0.40 8.98 4.77
CA ILE A 174 -1.17 9.72 3.77
C ILE A 174 -0.21 10.40 2.80
N LYS A 175 -0.43 10.19 1.50
CA LYS A 175 0.24 10.88 0.39
C LYS A 175 -0.78 11.77 -0.31
N ALA A 176 -0.39 13.00 -0.60
CA ALA A 176 -1.13 13.93 -1.42
C ALA A 176 -0.73 13.82 -2.91
N PRO A 177 -1.57 14.29 -3.86
CA PRO A 177 -1.27 14.27 -5.29
C PRO A 177 0.00 15.05 -5.68
N ASN A 178 0.37 16.05 -4.89
CA ASN A 178 1.60 16.83 -5.06
C ASN A 178 2.83 16.18 -4.38
N ASN A 179 2.76 14.88 -4.10
CA ASN A 179 3.83 14.06 -3.52
C ASN A 179 4.25 14.39 -2.09
N VAL A 180 3.54 15.29 -1.39
CA VAL A 180 3.72 15.48 0.05
C VAL A 180 3.25 14.24 0.80
N VAL A 181 4.04 13.76 1.74
CA VAL A 181 3.72 12.58 2.56
C VAL A 181 3.68 12.97 4.04
N GLY A 182 2.65 12.52 4.74
CA GLY A 182 2.56 12.57 6.19
C GLY A 182 2.42 11.16 6.76
N TYR A 183 3.16 10.85 7.82
CA TYR A 183 3.05 9.55 8.48
C TYR A 183 3.19 9.65 10.01
N ALA A 184 2.53 8.74 10.71
CA ALA A 184 2.66 8.55 12.14
C ALA A 184 2.80 7.06 12.45
N ILE A 185 3.81 6.69 13.24
CA ILE A 185 4.09 5.29 13.59
C ILE A 185 4.28 5.19 15.09
N VAL A 186 3.65 4.19 15.69
CA VAL A 186 3.87 3.78 17.07
C VAL A 186 4.19 2.29 17.07
N ASN A 187 5.28 1.89 17.72
CA ASN A 187 5.60 0.48 17.94
C ASN A 187 5.94 0.25 19.43
N SER A 188 5.25 -0.67 20.08
CA SER A 188 5.45 -1.01 21.50
C SER A 188 5.51 0.21 22.43
N GLY A 189 4.57 1.15 22.25
CA GLY A 189 4.46 2.38 23.03
C GLY A 189 5.46 3.48 22.66
N ARG A 190 6.43 3.20 21.78
CA ARG A 190 7.42 4.17 21.30
C ARG A 190 6.84 4.93 20.11
N LYS A 191 6.95 6.26 20.17
CA LYS A 191 6.54 7.15 19.09
C LYS A 191 7.73 7.37 18.17
N TYR A 192 7.55 7.12 16.89
CA TYR A 192 8.49 7.61 15.88
C TYR A 192 8.03 8.99 15.46
N TRP A 193 8.97 9.93 15.39
CA TRP A 193 8.63 11.32 15.15
C TRP A 193 7.87 11.44 13.82
N PRO A 194 6.68 12.07 13.85
CA PRO A 194 5.90 12.30 12.65
C PRO A 194 6.70 13.20 11.72
N LEU A 195 6.95 12.77 10.50
CA LEU A 195 7.65 13.56 9.50
C LEU A 195 6.68 13.91 8.37
N LEU A 196 6.78 15.16 7.94
CA LEU A 196 6.23 15.62 6.68
C LEU A 196 7.39 15.64 5.70
N ILE A 197 7.31 14.83 4.65
CA ILE A 197 8.29 14.78 3.56
C ILE A 197 7.67 15.45 2.34
#